data_AF-A0A8S9Z577-F1
#
_entry.id   AF-A0A8S9Z577-F1
#
_cell.length_a   1.000
_cell.length_b   1.000
_cell.length_c   1.000
_cell.angle_alpha   90.00
_cell.angle_beta   90.00
_cell.angle_gamma   90.00
#
_symmetry.space_group_name_H-M   'P 1'
#
loop_
_entity.id
_entity.type
_entity.pdbx_description
1 polymer ?
#
loop_
_entity_poly.entity_id
_entity_poly.type
_entity_poly.pdbx_seq_one_letter_code
_entity_poly.pdbx_strand_id
1 'polypeptide(L)'
;MCYWELLWCYALRAEWLSAVKYAEKLACESQWSQATYRYMKAAFLIQYLDDPGTSIPTPSEKDHASDHSYGPFKNRDEILQHVDKLLLEIPNLMHRFAGRSLPLEKVALRKSKRYFAQDKKLTLPALEIIFIWNGFKMIQCQQDSVMSFLMICENKINELLQRKDQYENYYDDYSLALLLKGVCLRCRGQAFQASMCFQEILQLRRKLKMDTYLVPFAEMELCQLSYEEGDMQQTAKHLERALNMKGYSLESRLHFRMHEMEAKLELHKRNQLGAYKLKKSGSENQLPRTPQADSLSGSSVNVIGALSKGEQPIDNSIDVDAPSPLPMFPDFDDGDFEEIDDFSSEGSAEVFP
;
A
#
# COMPACT_ATOMS: atom_id res chain seq x y z
N MET A 1 3.84 0.89 -22.60
CA MET A 1 2.86 1.04 -21.51
C MET A 1 1.73 0.06 -21.75
N CYS A 2 1.49 -0.89 -20.84
CA CYS A 2 0.46 -1.92 -20.96
C CYS A 2 -0.87 -1.49 -20.28
N TYR A 3 -1.96 -2.25 -20.47
CA TYR A 3 -3.26 -1.89 -19.87
C TYR A 3 -3.26 -1.85 -18.34
N TRP A 4 -2.44 -2.69 -17.71
CA TRP A 4 -2.23 -2.66 -16.26
C TRP A 4 -1.65 -1.33 -15.80
N GLU A 5 -0.60 -0.84 -16.48
CA GLU A 5 0.02 0.45 -16.15
C GLU A 5 -0.95 1.60 -16.38
N LEU A 6 -1.70 1.59 -17.50
CA LEU A 6 -2.69 2.62 -17.81
C LEU A 6 -3.80 2.67 -16.75
N LEU A 7 -4.33 1.52 -16.33
CA LEU A 7 -5.31 1.43 -15.25
C LEU A 7 -4.82 2.16 -14.00
N TRP A 8 -3.60 1.90 -13.55
CA TRP A 8 -3.05 2.54 -12.36
C TRP A 8 -2.73 4.00 -12.58
N CYS A 9 -2.21 4.41 -13.74
CA CYS A 9 -1.97 5.82 -14.04
C CYS A 9 -3.27 6.65 -13.88
N TYR A 10 -4.40 6.14 -14.35
CA TYR A 10 -5.70 6.81 -14.20
C TYR A 10 -6.24 6.72 -12.77
N ALA A 11 -6.19 5.54 -12.14
CA ALA A 11 -6.66 5.37 -10.76
C ALA A 11 -5.89 6.25 -9.76
N LEU A 12 -4.57 6.39 -9.94
CA LEU A 12 -3.70 7.22 -9.12
C LEU A 12 -3.94 8.72 -9.31
N ARG A 13 -4.64 9.14 -10.36
CA ARG A 13 -5.08 10.51 -10.63
C ARG A 13 -6.55 10.75 -10.23
N ALA A 14 -7.20 9.78 -9.58
CA ALA A 14 -8.64 9.78 -9.32
C ALA A 14 -9.51 9.87 -10.58
N GLU A 15 -8.99 9.52 -11.76
CA GLU A 15 -9.74 9.50 -13.02
C GLU A 15 -10.48 8.15 -13.16
N TRP A 16 -11.49 7.95 -12.31
CA TRP A 16 -12.14 6.66 -12.10
C TRP A 16 -12.73 6.03 -13.37
N LEU A 17 -13.44 6.79 -14.19
CA LEU A 17 -14.04 6.28 -15.43
C LEU A 17 -12.99 5.89 -16.49
N SER A 18 -11.88 6.63 -16.55
CA SER A 18 -10.75 6.26 -17.39
C SER A 18 -10.12 4.95 -16.91
N ALA A 19 -9.95 4.77 -15.59
CA ALA A 19 -9.47 3.52 -15.01
C ALA A 19 -10.42 2.34 -15.30
N VAL A 20 -11.74 2.56 -15.22
CA VAL A 20 -12.78 1.56 -15.56
C VAL A 20 -12.62 1.01 -16.98
N LYS A 21 -12.27 1.86 -17.95
CA LYS A 21 -12.02 1.43 -19.34
C LYS A 21 -10.92 0.38 -19.43
N TYR A 22 -9.82 0.55 -18.68
CA TYR A 22 -8.71 -0.40 -18.69
C TYR A 22 -8.98 -1.62 -17.79
N ALA A 23 -9.74 -1.45 -16.71
CA ALA A 23 -10.20 -2.55 -15.88
C ALA A 23 -11.06 -3.53 -16.71
N GLU A 24 -11.93 -3.00 -17.57
CA GLU A 24 -12.72 -3.81 -18.50
C GLU A 24 -11.85 -4.59 -19.48
N LYS A 25 -10.88 -3.93 -20.12
CA LYS A 25 -9.97 -4.62 -21.04
C LYS A 25 -9.23 -5.76 -20.36
N LEU A 26 -8.73 -5.53 -19.14
CA LEU A 26 -8.06 -6.56 -18.35
C LEU A 26 -9.02 -7.69 -17.95
N ALA A 27 -10.26 -7.36 -17.55
CA ALA A 27 -11.26 -8.37 -17.19
C ALA A 27 -11.66 -9.27 -18.36
N CYS A 28 -11.71 -8.72 -19.59
CA CYS A 28 -12.06 -9.46 -20.80
C CYS A 28 -10.89 -10.21 -21.43
N GLU A 29 -9.68 -9.62 -21.41
CA GLU A 29 -8.54 -10.12 -22.20
C GLU A 29 -7.49 -10.87 -21.35
N SER A 30 -7.45 -10.65 -20.03
CA SER A 30 -6.42 -11.26 -19.17
C SER A 30 -6.82 -12.64 -18.65
N GLN A 31 -5.88 -13.59 -18.72
CA GLN A 31 -6.03 -14.94 -18.16
C GLN A 31 -5.56 -15.06 -16.70
N TRP A 32 -5.01 -13.99 -16.09
CA TRP A 32 -4.42 -14.06 -14.76
C TRP A 32 -5.46 -14.13 -13.64
N SER A 33 -6.23 -13.05 -13.43
CA SER A 33 -7.21 -12.99 -12.34
C SER A 33 -8.44 -12.18 -12.74
N GLN A 34 -9.36 -12.84 -13.44
CA GLN A 34 -10.60 -12.22 -13.90
C GLN A 34 -11.45 -11.67 -12.76
N ALA A 35 -11.52 -12.40 -11.63
CA ALA A 35 -12.22 -11.94 -10.43
C ALA A 35 -11.63 -10.63 -9.87
N THR A 36 -10.30 -10.50 -9.85
CA THR A 36 -9.63 -9.27 -9.39
C THR A 36 -9.96 -8.09 -10.29
N TYR A 37 -9.87 -8.24 -11.62
CA TYR A 37 -10.13 -7.13 -12.55
C TYR A 37 -11.60 -6.70 -12.54
N ARG A 38 -12.54 -7.64 -12.42
CA ARG A 38 -13.96 -7.30 -12.25
C ARG A 38 -14.23 -6.56 -10.94
N TYR A 39 -13.59 -6.99 -9.85
CA TYR A 39 -13.68 -6.26 -8.58
C TYR A 39 -13.08 -4.86 -8.67
N MET A 40 -11.91 -4.69 -9.30
CA MET A 40 -11.31 -3.37 -9.55
C MET A 40 -12.26 -2.46 -10.34
N LYS A 41 -12.88 -2.98 -11.40
CA LYS A 41 -13.88 -2.23 -12.18
C LYS A 41 -15.06 -1.79 -11.29
N ALA A 42 -15.62 -2.70 -10.50
CA ALA A 42 -16.71 -2.40 -9.57
C ALA A 42 -16.30 -1.36 -8.52
N ALA A 43 -15.11 -1.52 -7.93
CA ALA A 43 -14.57 -0.59 -6.94
C ALA A 43 -14.39 0.83 -7.48
N PHE A 44 -13.88 0.98 -8.70
CA PHE A 44 -13.76 2.30 -9.34
C PHE A 44 -15.12 2.92 -9.67
N LEU A 45 -16.11 2.13 -10.09
CA LEU A 45 -17.47 2.63 -10.30
C LEU A 45 -18.13 3.07 -8.99
N ILE A 46 -18.01 2.28 -7.92
CA ILE A 46 -18.50 2.67 -6.58
C ILE A 46 -17.82 3.96 -6.12
N GLN A 47 -16.50 4.07 -6.26
CA GLN A 47 -15.76 5.27 -5.89
C GLN A 47 -16.20 6.49 -6.69
N TYR A 48 -16.41 6.35 -7.99
CA TYR A 48 -16.94 7.41 -8.86
C TYR A 48 -18.31 7.90 -8.38
N LEU A 49 -19.22 6.98 -8.01
CA LEU A 49 -20.55 7.32 -7.53
C LEU A 49 -20.56 8.01 -6.16
N ASP A 50 -19.51 7.81 -5.37
CA ASP A 50 -19.34 8.35 -4.01
C ASP A 50 -18.47 9.63 -3.97
N ASP A 51 -17.78 9.98 -5.05
CA ASP A 51 -16.87 11.13 -5.11
C ASP A 51 -17.64 12.44 -5.41
N PRO A 52 -17.79 13.34 -4.42
CA PRO A 52 -18.53 14.58 -4.60
C PRO A 52 -17.87 15.55 -5.59
N GLY A 53 -16.57 15.41 -5.87
CA GLY A 53 -15.84 16.27 -6.81
C GLY A 53 -16.11 15.94 -8.29
N THR A 54 -16.58 14.74 -8.60
CA THR A 54 -16.95 14.34 -9.97
C THR A 54 -18.33 14.83 -10.40
N SER A 55 -19.06 15.50 -9.49
CA SER A 55 -20.41 16.04 -9.72
C SER A 55 -20.49 17.58 -9.61
N ILE A 56 -19.36 18.29 -9.43
CA ILE A 56 -19.33 19.76 -9.33
C ILE A 56 -18.53 20.35 -10.51
N PRO A 57 -19.15 21.17 -11.39
CA PRO A 57 -18.44 21.87 -12.44
C PRO A 57 -17.50 22.91 -11.83
N THR A 58 -16.26 22.96 -12.32
CA THR A 58 -15.44 24.18 -12.22
C THR A 58 -16.21 25.33 -12.89
N PRO A 59 -16.38 26.51 -12.26
CA PRO A 59 -17.18 27.62 -12.81
C PRO A 59 -16.65 28.25 -14.11
N SER A 60 -15.58 27.70 -14.69
CA SER A 60 -14.82 28.30 -15.79
C SER A 60 -15.19 27.77 -17.18
N GLU A 61 -16.06 26.76 -17.28
CA GLU A 61 -16.51 26.23 -18.57
C GLU A 61 -17.97 26.59 -18.80
N LYS A 62 -18.22 27.86 -19.10
CA LYS A 62 -19.44 28.27 -19.79
C LYS A 62 -19.18 28.12 -21.28
N ASP A 63 -19.48 26.93 -21.82
CA ASP A 63 -20.03 26.77 -23.17
C ASP A 63 -20.32 25.28 -23.45
N HIS A 64 -21.52 25.03 -23.97
CA HIS A 64 -22.12 23.75 -24.38
C HIS A 64 -22.81 22.92 -23.29
N ALA A 65 -24.02 22.43 -23.64
CA ALA A 65 -24.96 21.73 -22.79
C ALA A 65 -24.27 20.63 -21.94
N SER A 66 -24.55 20.66 -20.64
CA SER A 66 -23.99 19.77 -19.62
C SER A 66 -24.30 18.30 -19.92
N ASP A 67 -23.39 17.65 -20.62
CA ASP A 67 -23.30 16.21 -20.78
C ASP A 67 -22.77 15.65 -19.45
N HIS A 68 -23.67 15.21 -18.57
CA HIS A 68 -23.30 14.46 -17.37
C HIS A 68 -22.60 13.18 -17.81
N SER A 69 -21.28 13.23 -18.00
CA SER A 69 -20.54 12.11 -18.59
C SER A 69 -20.37 10.99 -17.57
N TYR A 70 -21.41 10.16 -17.44
CA TYR A 70 -21.38 8.83 -16.83
C TYR A 70 -20.51 7.85 -17.66
N GLY A 71 -19.57 8.36 -18.46
CA GLY A 71 -18.78 7.59 -19.42
C GLY A 71 -19.68 6.82 -20.39
N PRO A 72 -19.55 5.49 -20.48
CA PRO A 72 -20.40 4.68 -21.37
C PRO A 72 -21.81 4.42 -20.81
N PHE A 73 -22.12 4.84 -19.58
CA PHE A 73 -23.41 4.62 -18.93
C PHE A 73 -24.34 5.83 -19.15
N LYS A 74 -25.66 5.61 -19.09
CA LYS A 74 -26.67 6.66 -19.28
C LYS A 74 -26.99 7.40 -18.00
N ASN A 75 -26.97 6.71 -16.87
CA ASN A 75 -27.35 7.25 -15.57
C ASN A 75 -26.73 6.45 -14.41
N ARG A 76 -26.93 6.95 -13.18
CA ARG A 76 -26.48 6.32 -11.95
C ARG A 76 -27.02 4.90 -11.77
N ASP A 77 -28.28 4.65 -12.10
CA ASP A 77 -28.92 3.34 -11.90
C ASP A 77 -28.30 2.26 -12.79
N GLU A 78 -27.92 2.61 -14.02
CA GLU A 78 -27.21 1.70 -14.93
C GLU A 78 -25.81 1.35 -14.40
N ILE A 79 -25.11 2.30 -13.78
CA ILE A 79 -23.84 2.02 -13.11
C ILE A 79 -24.06 1.04 -11.94
N LEU A 80 -25.06 1.27 -11.09
CA LEU A 80 -25.37 0.40 -9.96
C LEU A 80 -25.73 -1.01 -10.41
N GLN A 81 -26.57 -1.16 -11.44
CA GLN A 81 -26.90 -2.47 -12.03
C GLN A 81 -25.67 -3.17 -12.60
N HIS A 82 -24.77 -2.41 -13.23
CA HIS A 82 -23.51 -2.95 -13.76
C HIS A 82 -22.56 -3.39 -12.63
N VAL A 83 -22.47 -2.62 -11.55
CA VAL A 83 -21.72 -3.01 -10.33
C VAL A 83 -22.29 -4.31 -9.74
N ASP A 84 -23.61 -4.41 -9.60
CA ASP A 84 -24.26 -5.61 -9.09
C ASP A 84 -23.88 -6.84 -9.93
N LYS A 85 -23.97 -6.73 -11.26
CA LYS A 85 -23.57 -7.80 -12.18
C LYS A 85 -22.10 -8.20 -11.99
N LEU A 86 -21.19 -7.22 -11.96
CA LEU A 86 -19.76 -7.48 -11.78
C LEU A 86 -19.48 -8.23 -10.48
N LEU A 87 -20.12 -7.81 -9.38
CA LEU A 87 -19.86 -8.38 -8.06
C LEU A 87 -20.50 -9.77 -7.89
N LEU A 88 -21.68 -10.02 -8.48
CA LEU A 88 -22.33 -11.33 -8.49
C LEU A 88 -21.54 -12.39 -9.27
N GLU A 89 -20.80 -11.98 -10.31
CA GLU A 89 -19.98 -12.92 -11.10
C GLU A 89 -18.70 -13.37 -10.39
N ILE A 90 -18.20 -12.61 -9.40
CA ILE A 90 -16.89 -12.87 -8.76
C ILE A 90 -16.70 -14.32 -8.29
N PRO A 91 -17.64 -14.96 -7.56
CA PRO A 91 -17.47 -16.34 -7.10
C PRO A 91 -17.21 -17.34 -8.23
N ASN A 92 -17.80 -17.11 -9.41
CA ASN A 92 -17.70 -18.00 -10.57
C ASN A 92 -16.39 -17.83 -11.35
N LEU A 93 -15.61 -16.81 -11.03
CA LEU A 93 -14.40 -16.40 -11.75
C LEU A 93 -13.13 -16.59 -10.93
N MET A 94 -13.29 -17.07 -9.70
CA MET A 94 -12.15 -17.35 -8.85
C MET A 94 -11.41 -18.57 -9.36
N HIS A 95 -10.09 -18.44 -9.45
CA HIS A 95 -9.22 -19.53 -9.80
C HIS A 95 -8.52 -20.08 -8.56
N ARG A 96 -8.22 -21.38 -8.59
CA ARG A 96 -7.36 -22.03 -7.61
C ARG A 96 -6.06 -22.41 -8.31
N PHE A 97 -4.94 -21.97 -7.74
CA PHE A 97 -3.60 -22.37 -8.13
C PHE A 97 -3.02 -23.22 -7.01
N ALA A 98 -2.64 -24.45 -7.32
CA ALA A 98 -2.18 -25.43 -6.32
C ALA A 98 -3.15 -25.56 -5.12
N GLY A 99 -4.45 -25.67 -5.40
CA GLY A 99 -5.50 -25.79 -4.37
C GLY A 99 -5.88 -24.48 -3.66
N ARG A 100 -5.05 -23.44 -3.75
CA ARG A 100 -5.24 -22.15 -3.07
C ARG A 100 -5.75 -21.07 -4.02
N SER A 101 -6.70 -20.25 -3.58
CA SER A 101 -7.11 -19.05 -4.33
C SER A 101 -6.12 -17.91 -4.12
N LEU A 102 -5.96 -17.06 -5.13
CA LEU A 102 -5.12 -15.86 -5.06
C LEU A 102 -5.60 -14.94 -3.91
N PRO A 103 -4.69 -14.36 -3.11
CA PRO A 103 -5.08 -13.52 -1.98
C PRO A 103 -6.04 -12.37 -2.33
N LEU A 104 -5.88 -11.77 -3.51
CA LEU A 104 -6.73 -10.67 -3.96
C LEU A 104 -8.10 -11.12 -4.46
N GLU A 105 -8.22 -12.34 -4.99
CA GLU A 105 -9.53 -12.91 -5.31
C GLU A 105 -10.32 -13.21 -4.03
N LYS A 106 -9.64 -13.64 -2.96
CA LYS A 106 -10.27 -13.78 -1.63
C LYS A 106 -10.75 -12.43 -1.08
N VAL A 107 -10.02 -11.33 -1.34
CA VAL A 107 -10.49 -9.98 -1.01
C VAL A 107 -11.71 -9.60 -1.85
N ALA A 108 -11.65 -9.79 -3.17
CA ALA A 108 -12.74 -9.52 -4.10
C ALA A 108 -14.03 -10.26 -3.69
N LEU A 109 -13.92 -11.55 -3.35
CA LEU A 109 -15.05 -12.35 -2.88
C LEU A 109 -15.66 -11.81 -1.59
N ARG A 110 -14.82 -11.53 -0.58
CA ARG A 110 -15.30 -11.01 0.71
C ARG A 110 -15.97 -9.64 0.57
N LYS A 111 -15.38 -8.75 -0.23
CA LYS A 111 -15.92 -7.41 -0.48
C LYS A 111 -17.21 -7.47 -1.31
N SER A 112 -17.31 -8.40 -2.27
CA SER A 112 -18.58 -8.67 -2.99
C SER A 112 -19.69 -9.11 -2.04
N LYS A 113 -19.43 -10.11 -1.18
CA LYS A 113 -20.40 -10.56 -0.16
C LYS A 113 -20.82 -9.41 0.77
N ARG A 114 -19.84 -8.62 1.23
CA ARG A 114 -20.09 -7.46 2.11
C ARG A 114 -20.95 -6.40 1.43
N TYR A 115 -20.70 -6.09 0.16
CA TYR A 115 -21.50 -5.13 -0.60
C TYR A 115 -22.99 -5.49 -0.56
N PHE A 116 -23.35 -6.75 -0.85
CA PHE A 116 -24.75 -7.17 -0.81
C PHE A 116 -25.34 -7.26 0.60
N ALA A 117 -24.52 -7.59 1.60
CA ALA A 117 -24.96 -7.63 2.99
C ALA A 117 -25.24 -6.23 3.57
N GLN A 118 -24.58 -5.19 3.06
CA GLN A 118 -24.63 -3.83 3.60
C GLN A 118 -25.39 -2.85 2.70
N ASP A 119 -26.54 -3.28 2.14
CA ASP A 119 -27.39 -2.41 1.31
C ASP A 119 -26.62 -1.78 0.14
N LYS A 120 -25.78 -2.60 -0.53
CA LYS A 120 -25.01 -2.22 -1.73
C LYS A 120 -24.03 -1.07 -1.49
N LYS A 121 -23.34 -1.10 -0.33
CA LYS A 121 -22.34 -0.08 0.05
C LYS A 121 -20.98 -0.72 0.32
N LEU A 122 -19.92 -0.01 -0.09
CA LEU A 122 -18.54 -0.27 0.30
C LEU A 122 -17.83 1.05 0.58
N THR A 123 -17.04 1.10 1.65
CA THR A 123 -16.29 2.30 2.03
C THR A 123 -14.95 2.35 1.30
N LEU A 124 -14.76 3.37 0.45
CA LEU A 124 -13.49 3.67 -0.23
C LEU A 124 -12.84 2.48 -0.98
N PRO A 125 -13.60 1.65 -1.73
CA PRO A 125 -13.07 0.40 -2.27
C PRO A 125 -11.93 0.63 -3.28
N ALA A 126 -11.93 1.73 -4.03
CA ALA A 126 -10.84 2.06 -4.95
C ALA A 126 -9.55 2.42 -4.22
N LEU A 127 -9.62 3.29 -3.21
CA LEU A 127 -8.45 3.71 -2.43
C LEU A 127 -7.89 2.54 -1.61
N GLU A 128 -8.76 1.66 -1.10
CA GLU A 128 -8.34 0.42 -0.44
C GLU A 128 -7.49 -0.46 -1.39
N ILE A 129 -7.96 -0.66 -2.62
CA ILE A 129 -7.22 -1.39 -3.64
C ILE A 129 -5.88 -0.70 -3.96
N ILE A 130 -5.88 0.62 -4.17
CA ILE A 130 -4.65 1.40 -4.41
C ILE A 130 -3.65 1.21 -3.26
N PHE A 131 -4.12 1.23 -2.01
CA PHE A 131 -3.30 1.00 -0.84
C PHE A 131 -2.70 -0.40 -0.83
N ILE A 132 -3.51 -1.43 -1.05
CA ILE A 132 -3.06 -2.83 -1.12
C ILE A 132 -1.97 -3.00 -2.18
N TRP A 133 -2.06 -2.30 -3.31
CA TRP A 133 -1.06 -2.33 -4.38
C TRP A 133 0.13 -1.38 -4.21
N ASN A 134 0.33 -0.82 -3.01
CA ASN A 134 1.40 0.16 -2.71
C ASN A 134 1.35 1.44 -3.57
N GLY A 135 0.19 1.79 -4.14
CA GLY A 135 0.04 2.93 -5.05
C GLY A 135 0.41 4.28 -4.43
N PHE A 136 0.17 4.46 -3.12
CA PHE A 136 0.54 5.67 -2.39
C PHE A 136 2.05 5.96 -2.40
N LYS A 137 2.90 4.93 -2.41
CA LYS A 137 4.37 5.08 -2.54
C LYS A 137 4.75 5.66 -3.91
N MET A 138 3.97 5.39 -4.95
CA MET A 138 4.22 5.88 -6.31
C MET A 138 3.82 7.34 -6.50
N ILE A 139 2.80 7.82 -5.78
CA ILE A 139 2.30 9.19 -5.88
C ILE A 139 2.79 10.12 -4.77
N GLN A 140 3.70 9.69 -3.90
CA GLN A 140 4.20 10.51 -2.79
C GLN A 140 4.76 11.88 -3.23
N CYS A 141 5.29 11.96 -4.46
CA CYS A 141 5.79 13.22 -5.04
C CYS A 141 4.71 14.01 -5.82
N GLN A 142 3.53 13.45 -6.05
CA GLN A 142 2.41 14.07 -6.77
C GLN A 142 1.39 14.63 -5.76
N GLN A 143 1.67 15.82 -5.26
CA GLN A 143 0.90 16.41 -4.15
C GLN A 143 -0.58 16.63 -4.48
N ASP A 144 -0.92 16.92 -5.74
CA ASP A 144 -2.32 17.10 -6.17
C ASP A 144 -3.12 15.80 -6.05
N SER A 145 -2.56 14.68 -6.52
CA SER A 145 -3.16 13.35 -6.39
C SER A 145 -3.36 12.94 -4.92
N VAL A 146 -2.34 13.18 -4.09
CA VAL A 146 -2.41 12.90 -2.64
C VAL A 146 -3.47 13.77 -1.97
N MET A 147 -3.61 15.04 -2.37
CA MET A 147 -4.66 15.93 -1.87
C MET A 147 -6.07 15.47 -2.27
N SER A 148 -6.24 15.04 -3.51
CA SER A 148 -7.51 14.49 -3.98
C SER A 148 -7.93 13.29 -3.12
N PHE A 149 -7.01 12.34 -2.87
CA PHE A 149 -7.28 11.20 -2.00
C PHE A 149 -7.54 11.59 -0.55
N LEU A 150 -6.82 12.59 -0.02
CA LEU A 150 -7.05 13.09 1.33
C LEU A 150 -8.47 13.66 1.46
N MET A 151 -8.91 14.48 0.49
CA MET A 151 -10.27 15.03 0.48
C MET A 151 -11.34 13.94 0.42
N ILE A 152 -11.15 12.91 -0.42
CA ILE A 152 -12.05 11.75 -0.49
C ILE A 152 -12.16 11.08 0.88
N CYS A 153 -11.03 10.85 1.56
CA CYS A 153 -11.02 10.22 2.88
C CYS A 153 -11.73 11.10 3.93
N GLU A 154 -11.46 12.40 3.94
CA GLU A 154 -12.05 13.34 4.91
C GLU A 154 -13.57 13.46 4.73
N ASN A 155 -14.05 13.53 3.49
CA ASN A 155 -15.48 13.54 3.19
C ASN A 155 -16.15 12.26 3.68
N LYS A 156 -15.55 11.09 3.42
CA LYS A 156 -16.10 9.81 3.89
C LYS A 156 -16.08 9.68 5.41
N ILE A 157 -15.03 10.16 6.08
CA ILE A 157 -14.98 10.21 7.55
C ILE A 157 -16.11 11.07 8.10
N ASN A 158 -16.34 12.26 7.53
CA ASN A 158 -17.43 13.14 7.94
C ASN A 158 -18.80 12.49 7.74
N GLU A 159 -19.03 11.81 6.61
CA GLU A 159 -20.25 11.05 6.34
C GLU A 159 -20.47 9.95 7.40
N LEU A 160 -19.44 9.14 7.67
CA LEU A 160 -19.50 8.06 8.66
C LEU A 160 -19.84 8.61 10.05
N LEU A 161 -19.19 9.69 10.49
CA LEU A 161 -19.45 10.32 11.79
C LEU A 161 -20.90 10.82 11.91
N GLN A 162 -21.46 11.38 10.85
CA GLN A 162 -22.84 11.89 10.83
C GLN A 162 -23.89 10.78 10.76
N ARG A 163 -23.55 9.64 10.14
CA ARG A 163 -24.50 8.57 9.81
C ARG A 163 -24.14 7.24 10.46
N LYS A 164 -23.49 7.28 11.62
CA LYS A 164 -22.96 6.11 12.32
C LYS A 164 -23.95 4.94 12.41
N ASP A 165 -25.21 5.22 12.73
CA ASP A 165 -26.24 4.19 12.92
C ASP A 165 -26.70 3.52 11.61
N GLN A 166 -26.32 4.08 10.45
CA GLN A 166 -26.61 3.52 9.13
C GLN A 166 -25.54 2.51 8.66
N TYR A 167 -24.45 2.35 9.42
CA TYR A 167 -23.34 1.45 9.07
C TYR A 167 -23.21 0.30 10.07
N GLU A 168 -23.60 -0.90 9.64
CA GLU A 168 -23.50 -2.12 10.46
C GLU A 168 -22.06 -2.44 10.90
N ASN A 169 -21.09 -2.16 10.01
CA ASN A 169 -19.65 -2.33 10.25
C ASN A 169 -18.93 -0.99 10.36
N TYR A 170 -19.59 -0.01 11.01
CA TYR A 170 -19.08 1.36 11.19
C TYR A 170 -17.60 1.41 11.61
N TYR A 171 -17.19 0.61 12.59
CA TYR A 171 -15.81 0.66 13.09
C TYR A 171 -14.79 0.16 12.08
N ASP A 172 -15.15 -0.84 11.27
CA ASP A 172 -14.34 -1.32 10.15
C ASP A 172 -14.23 -0.25 9.06
N ASP A 173 -15.36 0.34 8.65
CA ASP A 173 -15.44 1.41 7.63
C ASP A 173 -14.66 2.67 8.05
N TYR A 174 -14.86 3.11 9.29
CA TYR A 174 -14.17 4.26 9.87
C TYR A 174 -12.66 4.02 10.00
N SER A 175 -12.25 2.83 10.43
CA SER A 175 -10.83 2.49 10.56
C SER A 175 -10.13 2.39 9.20
N LEU A 176 -10.81 1.90 8.16
CA LEU A 176 -10.28 1.92 6.79
C LEU A 176 -10.11 3.36 6.29
N ALA A 177 -11.09 4.24 6.52
CA ALA A 177 -10.99 5.63 6.12
C ALA A 177 -9.87 6.39 6.87
N LEU A 178 -9.69 6.11 8.17
CA LEU A 178 -8.56 6.62 8.96
C LEU A 178 -7.22 6.11 8.45
N LEU A 179 -7.11 4.84 8.06
CA LEU A 179 -5.87 4.27 7.55
C LEU A 179 -5.45 5.00 6.27
N LEU A 180 -6.38 5.14 5.32
CA LEU A 180 -6.14 5.82 4.05
C LEU A 180 -5.83 7.30 4.24
N LYS A 181 -6.55 8.00 5.13
CA LYS A 181 -6.24 9.38 5.53
C LYS A 181 -4.82 9.48 6.12
N GLY A 182 -4.45 8.60 7.04
CA GLY A 182 -3.13 8.58 7.67
C GLY A 182 -2.01 8.40 6.64
N VAL A 183 -2.21 7.53 5.65
CA VAL A 183 -1.24 7.32 4.55
C VAL A 183 -1.11 8.58 3.70
N CYS A 184 -2.22 9.26 3.35
CA CYS A 184 -2.17 10.55 2.65
C CYS A 184 -1.40 11.61 3.45
N LEU A 185 -1.66 11.73 4.76
CA LEU A 185 -0.99 12.67 5.65
C LEU A 185 0.52 12.37 5.72
N ARG A 186 0.91 11.09 5.80
CA ARG A 186 2.32 10.67 5.74
C ARG A 186 2.99 11.06 4.42
N CYS A 187 2.33 10.83 3.28
CA CYS A 187 2.83 11.28 1.96
C CYS A 187 3.02 12.81 1.86
N ARG A 188 2.35 13.59 2.71
CA ARG A 188 2.49 15.05 2.83
C ARG A 188 3.50 15.49 3.89
N GLY A 189 4.19 14.56 4.55
CA GLY A 189 5.10 14.85 5.66
C GLY A 189 4.41 15.26 6.97
N GLN A 190 3.09 15.08 7.08
CA GLN A 190 2.31 15.41 8.28
C GLN A 190 2.34 14.24 9.28
N ALA A 191 3.55 13.87 9.74
CA ALA A 191 3.82 12.66 10.52
C ALA A 191 2.98 12.55 11.80
N PHE A 192 2.86 13.64 12.57
CA PHE A 192 2.06 13.65 13.80
C PHE A 192 0.58 13.34 13.54
N GLN A 193 -0.03 13.99 12.54
CA GLN A 193 -1.45 13.76 12.21
C GLN A 193 -1.67 12.36 11.63
N ALA A 194 -0.71 11.85 10.84
CA ALA A 194 -0.74 10.47 10.37
C ALA A 194 -0.69 9.47 11.53
N SER A 195 0.23 9.68 12.48
CA SER A 195 0.37 8.85 13.69
C SER A 195 -0.93 8.81 14.50
N MET A 196 -1.59 9.95 14.69
CA MET A 196 -2.89 10.02 15.38
C MET A 196 -3.95 9.13 14.71
N CYS A 197 -4.03 9.14 13.37
CA CYS A 197 -4.97 8.29 12.63
C CYS A 197 -4.69 6.80 12.90
N PHE A 198 -3.43 6.38 12.85
CA PHE A 198 -3.05 4.98 13.06
C PHE A 198 -3.25 4.54 14.51
N GLN A 199 -2.91 5.39 15.48
CA GLN A 199 -3.14 5.10 16.90
C GLN A 199 -4.62 4.94 17.23
N GLU A 200 -5.50 5.72 16.61
CA GLU A 200 -6.94 5.59 16.78
C GLU A 200 -7.45 4.21 16.29
N ILE A 201 -6.95 3.72 15.15
CA ILE A 201 -7.25 2.35 14.67
C ILE A 201 -6.85 1.30 15.71
N LEU A 202 -5.67 1.43 16.32
CA LEU A 202 -5.20 0.49 17.36
C LEU A 202 -6.10 0.51 18.61
N GLN A 203 -6.65 1.67 18.96
CA GLN A 203 -7.63 1.79 20.06
C GLN A 203 -8.96 1.12 19.71
N LEU A 204 -9.35 1.11 18.43
CA LEU A 204 -10.58 0.52 17.92
C LEU A 204 -10.49 -0.99 17.66
N ARG A 205 -9.31 -1.62 17.80
CA ARG A 205 -9.06 -3.04 17.45
C ARG A 205 -10.10 -4.04 17.95
N ARG A 206 -10.66 -3.85 19.15
CA ARG A 206 -11.66 -4.76 19.76
C ARG A 206 -13.07 -4.58 19.20
N LYS A 207 -13.30 -3.53 18.42
CA LYS A 207 -14.59 -3.19 17.81
C LYS A 207 -14.67 -3.58 16.34
N LEU A 208 -13.53 -3.94 15.72
CA LEU A 208 -13.49 -4.43 14.35
C LEU A 208 -14.08 -5.83 14.29
N LYS A 209 -14.92 -6.08 13.27
CA LYS A 209 -15.59 -7.37 13.09
C LYS A 209 -15.02 -8.16 11.92
N MET A 210 -14.75 -7.47 10.80
CA MET A 210 -14.47 -8.08 9.50
C MET A 210 -13.06 -7.75 9.01
N ASP A 211 -12.68 -6.48 9.07
CA ASP A 211 -11.43 -5.96 8.49
C ASP A 211 -10.31 -5.90 9.55
N THR A 212 -10.09 -7.01 10.25
CA THR A 212 -9.07 -7.13 11.31
C THR A 212 -7.65 -6.88 10.80
N TYR A 213 -7.41 -7.01 9.49
CA TYR A 213 -6.13 -6.67 8.83
C TYR A 213 -5.75 -5.19 9.01
N LEU A 214 -6.69 -4.29 9.29
CA LEU A 214 -6.39 -2.88 9.50
C LEU A 214 -5.44 -2.64 10.67
N VAL A 215 -5.47 -3.49 11.70
CA VAL A 215 -4.61 -3.36 12.90
C VAL A 215 -3.13 -3.61 12.57
N PRO A 216 -2.72 -4.75 11.99
CA PRO A 216 -1.32 -4.96 11.62
C PRO A 216 -0.84 -3.99 10.52
N PHE A 217 -1.72 -3.57 9.61
CA PHE A 217 -1.35 -2.53 8.64
C PHE A 217 -1.11 -1.16 9.31
N ALA A 218 -1.91 -0.78 10.32
CA ALA A 218 -1.69 0.45 11.09
C ALA A 218 -0.40 0.40 11.92
N GLU A 219 -0.09 -0.74 12.57
CA GLU A 219 1.22 -0.94 13.24
C GLU A 219 2.37 -0.79 12.24
N MET A 220 2.23 -1.33 11.03
CA MET A 220 3.26 -1.18 9.99
C MET A 220 3.42 0.24 9.45
N GLU A 221 2.36 1.04 9.39
CA GLU A 221 2.49 2.47 9.05
C GLU A 221 3.16 3.28 10.18
N LEU A 222 2.87 2.96 11.46
CA LEU A 222 3.59 3.54 12.60
C LEU A 222 5.07 3.13 12.63
N CYS A 223 5.36 1.89 12.27
CA CYS A 223 6.72 1.41 12.07
C CYS A 223 7.45 2.23 10.99
N GLN A 224 6.79 2.48 9.86
CA GLN A 224 7.35 3.28 8.77
C GLN A 224 7.60 4.74 9.20
N LEU A 225 6.68 5.36 9.94
CA LEU A 225 6.87 6.70 10.50
C LEU A 225 8.06 6.77 11.45
N SER A 226 8.15 5.82 12.39
CA SER A 226 9.26 5.74 13.36
C SER A 226 10.61 5.61 12.65
N TYR A 227 10.65 4.84 11.55
CA TYR A 227 11.86 4.67 10.75
C TYR A 227 12.25 5.97 10.02
N GLU A 228 11.27 6.66 9.44
CA GLU A 228 11.46 7.97 8.78
C GLU A 228 11.95 9.05 9.76
N GLU A 229 11.52 9.00 11.02
CA GLU A 229 11.97 9.88 12.11
C GLU A 229 13.36 9.51 12.66
N GLY A 230 13.88 8.33 12.32
CA GLY A 230 15.16 7.82 12.81
C GLY A 230 15.09 7.12 14.17
N ASP A 231 13.89 6.92 14.73
CA ASP A 231 13.70 6.17 15.98
C ASP A 231 13.68 4.66 15.73
N MET A 232 14.88 4.08 15.72
CA MET A 232 15.06 2.64 15.48
C MET A 232 14.46 1.78 16.60
N GLN A 233 14.34 2.30 17.82
CA GLN A 233 13.78 1.54 18.94
C GLN A 233 12.27 1.37 18.76
N GLN A 234 11.54 2.47 18.46
CA GLN A 234 10.11 2.39 18.17
C GLN A 234 9.84 1.64 16.87
N THR A 235 10.70 1.80 15.86
CA THR A 235 10.59 1.02 14.61
C THR A 235 10.59 -0.49 14.90
N ALA A 236 11.59 -1.00 15.63
CA ALA A 236 11.67 -2.41 15.98
C ALA A 236 10.46 -2.89 16.80
N LYS A 237 9.98 -2.05 17.73
CA LYS A 237 8.83 -2.35 18.58
C LYS A 237 7.51 -2.47 17.78
N HIS A 238 7.26 -1.55 16.85
CA HIS A 238 6.09 -1.60 15.99
C HIS A 238 6.15 -2.79 15.03
N LEU A 239 7.33 -3.07 14.47
CA LEU A 239 7.55 -4.25 13.62
C LEU A 239 7.26 -5.57 14.38
N GLU A 240 7.77 -5.71 15.60
CA GLU A 240 7.53 -6.90 16.44
C GLU A 240 6.02 -7.09 16.72
N ARG A 241 5.31 -6.01 17.07
CA ARG A 241 3.86 -6.05 17.26
C ARG A 241 3.13 -6.50 16.01
N ALA A 242 3.54 -5.99 14.84
CA ALA A 242 2.95 -6.36 13.57
C ALA A 242 3.17 -7.84 13.24
N LEU A 243 4.39 -8.35 13.44
CA LEU A 243 4.77 -9.76 13.22
C LEU A 243 4.01 -10.73 14.12
N ASN A 244 3.69 -10.33 15.36
CA ASN A 244 2.99 -11.15 16.34
C ASN A 244 1.47 -11.28 16.07
N MET A 245 0.91 -10.51 15.13
CA MET A 245 -0.48 -10.67 14.70
C MET A 245 -0.57 -11.69 13.57
N LYS A 246 -1.59 -12.57 13.60
CA LYS A 246 -1.79 -13.70 12.68
C LYS A 246 -3.26 -13.90 12.34
N GLY A 247 -3.54 -14.63 11.26
CA GLY A 247 -4.90 -15.05 10.91
C GLY A 247 -5.78 -13.94 10.35
N TYR A 248 -5.17 -12.89 9.79
CA TYR A 248 -5.88 -11.79 9.13
C TYR A 248 -5.69 -11.86 7.61
N SER A 249 -6.64 -11.28 6.88
CA SER A 249 -6.51 -11.26 5.42
C SER A 249 -5.37 -10.36 4.94
N LEU A 250 -4.76 -10.68 3.80
CA LEU A 250 -3.62 -9.94 3.25
C LEU A 250 -2.33 -10.06 4.09
N GLU A 251 -2.23 -11.04 4.98
CA GLU A 251 -1.02 -11.30 5.78
C GLU A 251 0.23 -11.44 4.91
N SER A 252 0.19 -12.28 3.86
CA SER A 252 1.31 -12.42 2.91
C SER A 252 1.69 -11.10 2.24
N ARG A 253 0.70 -10.22 1.99
CA ARG A 253 0.95 -8.92 1.36
C ARG A 253 1.68 -7.97 2.33
N LEU A 254 1.31 -8.00 3.61
CA LEU A 254 1.97 -7.19 4.62
C LEU A 254 3.37 -7.71 4.96
N HIS A 255 3.58 -9.03 4.97
CA HIS A 255 4.88 -9.65 5.25
C HIS A 255 5.99 -9.17 4.31
N PHE A 256 5.70 -8.91 3.03
CA PHE A 256 6.69 -8.27 2.14
C PHE A 256 7.18 -6.92 2.66
N ARG A 257 6.29 -6.11 3.26
CA ARG A 257 6.66 -4.83 3.87
C ARG A 257 7.41 -5.02 5.19
N MET A 258 7.04 -6.03 5.98
CA MET A 258 7.75 -6.38 7.21
C MET A 258 9.20 -6.81 6.90
N HIS A 259 9.39 -7.70 5.93
CA HIS A 259 10.73 -8.11 5.48
C HIS A 259 11.55 -6.95 4.89
N GLU A 260 10.93 -6.06 4.11
CA GLU A 260 11.59 -4.83 3.63
C GLU A 260 12.12 -4.01 4.83
N MET A 261 11.32 -3.90 5.90
CA MET A 261 11.71 -3.16 7.10
C MET A 261 12.79 -3.88 7.93
N GLU A 262 12.70 -5.20 8.11
CA GLU A 262 13.73 -6.00 8.76
C GLU A 262 15.09 -5.82 8.08
N ALA A 263 15.12 -5.88 6.75
CA ALA A 263 16.33 -5.67 5.97
C ALA A 263 16.93 -4.27 6.19
N LYS A 264 16.08 -3.23 6.25
CA LYS A 264 16.50 -1.85 6.55
C LYS A 264 17.10 -1.73 7.96
N LEU A 265 16.47 -2.33 8.96
CA LEU A 265 16.96 -2.32 10.33
C LEU A 265 18.30 -3.05 10.46
N GLU A 266 18.46 -4.20 9.82
CA GLU A 266 19.73 -4.94 9.81
C GLU A 266 20.86 -4.16 9.13
N LEU A 267 20.57 -3.50 8.00
CA LEU A 267 21.53 -2.63 7.34
C LEU A 267 21.94 -1.45 8.25
N HIS A 268 20.98 -0.84 8.94
CA HIS A 268 21.25 0.27 9.85
C HIS A 268 22.13 -0.16 11.03
N LYS A 269 21.86 -1.33 11.64
CA LYS A 269 22.72 -1.92 12.70
C LYS A 269 24.14 -2.16 12.20
N ARG A 270 24.30 -2.74 11.00
CA ARG A 270 25.62 -2.99 10.40
C ARG A 270 26.39 -1.70 10.17
N ASN A 271 25.74 -0.66 9.67
CA ASN A 271 26.35 0.65 9.43
C ASN A 271 26.78 1.32 10.74
N GLN A 272 25.98 1.23 11.81
CA GLN A 272 26.36 1.72 13.14
C GLN A 272 27.59 1.00 13.71
N LEU A 273 27.63 -0.34 13.59
CA LEU A 273 28.77 -1.15 14.03
C LEU A 273 30.04 -0.84 13.23
N GLY A 274 29.91 -0.63 11.91
CA GLY A 274 31.00 -0.20 11.04
C GLY A 274 31.56 1.16 11.44
N ALA A 275 30.69 2.15 11.66
CA ALA A 275 31.07 3.49 12.10
C ALA A 275 31.75 3.47 13.49
N TYR A 276 31.30 2.62 14.40
CA TYR A 276 31.93 2.44 15.71
C TYR A 276 33.35 1.87 15.59
N LYS A 277 33.56 0.86 14.73
CA LYS A 277 34.89 0.28 14.46
C LYS A 277 35.87 1.30 13.85
N LEU A 278 35.42 2.13 12.90
CA LEU A 278 36.22 3.21 12.32
C LEU A 278 36.61 4.28 13.36
N LYS A 279 35.69 4.71 14.23
CA LYS A 279 35.99 5.68 15.30
C LYS A 279 37.00 5.15 16.32
N LYS A 280 36.97 3.84 16.62
CA LYS A 280 37.94 3.20 17.52
C LYS A 280 39.35 3.15 16.88
N SER A 281 39.44 2.79 15.60
CA SER A 281 40.71 2.77 14.86
C SER A 281 41.32 4.16 14.66
N GLY A 282 40.50 5.21 14.47
CA GLY A 282 40.98 6.60 14.34
C GLY A 282 41.43 7.26 15.64
N SER A 283 41.04 6.72 16.81
CA SER A 283 41.42 7.27 18.13
C SER A 283 42.69 6.63 18.71
N GLU A 284 43.26 5.60 18.07
CA GLU A 284 44.47 4.90 18.53
C GLU A 284 45.79 5.48 17.98
N ASN A 285 45.77 6.57 17.21
CA ASN A 285 46.98 7.31 16.85
C ASN A 285 47.24 8.49 17.82
N GLN A 286 47.52 8.18 19.09
CA GLN A 286 48.23 9.13 19.97
C GLN A 286 49.73 9.01 19.71
N LEU A 287 50.27 9.96 18.93
CA LEU A 287 51.71 10.16 18.80
C LEU A 287 52.32 10.50 20.18
N PRO A 288 53.50 9.96 20.53
CA PRO A 288 54.15 10.31 21.79
C PRO A 288 54.58 11.77 21.76
N ARG A 289 54.22 12.54 22.78
CA ARG A 289 54.79 13.87 23.05
C ARG A 289 56.26 13.71 23.44
N THR A 290 57.16 14.38 22.72
CA THR A 290 58.49 14.76 23.20
C THR A 290 58.70 16.28 23.08
N PRO A 291 59.57 16.88 23.92
CA PRO A 291 59.58 18.32 24.19
C PRO A 291 60.43 19.13 23.19
N GLN A 292 60.16 20.44 23.19
CA GLN A 292 60.69 21.53 22.36
C GLN A 292 62.20 21.55 22.04
N ALA A 293 62.53 22.04 20.84
CA ALA A 293 63.56 23.08 20.61
C ALA A 293 63.42 23.74 19.21
N ASP A 294 63.16 25.05 19.23
CA ASP A 294 63.61 26.18 18.38
C ASP A 294 63.87 26.09 16.86
N SER A 295 63.18 27.02 16.17
CA SER A 295 63.71 28.06 15.25
C SER A 295 63.71 27.89 13.71
N LEU A 296 63.14 28.94 13.09
CA LEU A 296 63.45 29.60 11.79
C LEU A 296 63.08 28.85 10.49
N SER A 297 62.01 29.28 9.80
CA SER A 297 61.96 30.29 8.71
C SER A 297 62.32 29.73 7.33
N GLY A 298 61.43 29.88 6.34
CA GLY A 298 61.79 29.61 4.94
C GLY A 298 60.59 29.42 4.00
N SER A 299 60.22 30.50 3.33
CA SER A 299 59.19 30.65 2.31
C SER A 299 59.56 30.04 0.94
N SER A 300 58.53 29.72 0.14
CA SER A 300 58.47 29.72 -1.35
C SER A 300 59.12 28.56 -2.13
N VAL A 301 58.75 28.17 -3.36
CA VAL A 301 57.64 28.36 -4.33
C VAL A 301 57.95 27.34 -5.46
N ASN A 302 56.92 26.74 -6.07
CA ASN A 302 56.75 26.13 -7.42
C ASN A 302 57.94 25.54 -8.23
N VAL A 303 57.65 24.47 -9.00
CA VAL A 303 57.55 24.47 -10.49
C VAL A 303 57.43 23.03 -11.07
N ILE A 304 56.29 22.80 -11.75
CA ILE A 304 56.02 22.14 -13.06
C ILE A 304 57.00 21.08 -13.63
N GLY A 305 56.46 19.95 -14.10
CA GLY A 305 57.08 19.06 -15.09
C GLY A 305 56.08 18.06 -15.67
N ALA A 306 55.99 17.95 -17.00
CA ALA A 306 54.88 17.35 -17.75
C ALA A 306 55.14 15.91 -18.27
N LEU A 307 54.03 15.24 -18.64
CA LEU A 307 53.84 14.36 -19.80
C LEU A 307 54.42 12.93 -19.85
N SER A 308 53.48 11.96 -19.88
CA SER A 308 53.20 11.06 -21.03
C SER A 308 53.56 9.56 -20.93
N LYS A 309 52.50 8.76 -21.17
CA LYS A 309 52.40 7.46 -21.88
C LYS A 309 52.91 6.16 -21.25
N GLY A 310 51.98 5.21 -21.14
CA GLY A 310 52.25 3.77 -21.12
C GLY A 310 51.11 2.91 -20.57
N GLU A 311 49.96 2.85 -21.24
CA GLU A 311 48.93 1.83 -20.97
C GLU A 311 49.15 0.61 -21.88
N GLN A 312 49.28 -0.57 -21.27
CA GLN A 312 49.22 -1.89 -21.89
C GLN A 312 48.00 -2.63 -21.31
N PRO A 313 47.23 -3.39 -22.11
CA PRO A 313 46.02 -4.04 -21.65
C PRO A 313 46.34 -5.36 -20.95
N ILE A 314 45.77 -5.58 -19.77
CA ILE A 314 45.73 -6.91 -19.14
C ILE A 314 44.32 -7.46 -19.32
N ASP A 315 44.25 -8.46 -20.18
CA ASP A 315 43.16 -9.41 -20.34
C ASP A 315 43.04 -10.24 -19.05
N ASN A 316 41.87 -10.23 -18.43
CA ASN A 316 41.50 -11.15 -17.36
C ASN A 316 40.03 -11.54 -17.56
N SER A 317 39.86 -12.55 -18.41
CA SER A 317 38.70 -13.44 -18.40
C SER A 317 38.64 -14.15 -17.05
N ILE A 318 37.65 -13.81 -16.23
CA ILE A 318 37.23 -14.62 -15.09
C ILE A 318 35.79 -15.00 -15.38
N ASP A 319 35.61 -16.27 -15.75
CA ASP A 319 34.33 -16.95 -15.79
C ASP A 319 33.71 -16.93 -14.39
N VAL A 320 32.60 -16.21 -14.24
CA VAL A 320 31.74 -16.29 -13.07
C VAL A 320 30.48 -17.03 -13.50
N ASP A 321 30.39 -18.29 -13.10
CA ASP A 321 29.16 -19.08 -13.15
C ASP A 321 28.04 -18.30 -12.46
N ALA A 322 27.13 -17.73 -13.26
CA ALA A 322 25.94 -17.06 -12.77
C ALA A 322 24.91 -18.13 -12.37
N PRO A 323 24.44 -18.17 -11.10
CA PRO A 323 23.34 -19.07 -10.74
C PRO A 323 22.06 -18.60 -11.44
N SER A 324 21.32 -19.57 -11.96
CA SER A 324 20.04 -19.40 -12.64
C SER A 324 19.06 -18.57 -11.80
N PRO A 325 18.21 -17.72 -12.40
CA PRO A 325 17.24 -16.93 -11.64
C PRO A 325 16.27 -17.88 -10.92
N LEU A 326 16.25 -17.79 -9.59
CA LEU A 326 15.28 -18.47 -8.74
C LEU A 326 13.84 -18.05 -9.13
N PRO A 327 12.86 -18.95 -9.03
CA PRO A 327 11.45 -18.59 -9.25
C PRO A 327 11.03 -17.45 -8.32
N MET A 328 10.18 -16.56 -8.83
CA MET A 328 9.70 -15.34 -8.16
C MET A 328 8.96 -15.59 -6.83
N PHE A 329 8.68 -16.85 -6.49
CA PHE A 329 8.01 -17.26 -5.27
C PHE A 329 8.76 -18.45 -4.65
N PRO A 330 9.21 -18.37 -3.39
CA PRO A 330 9.61 -19.54 -2.63
C PRO A 330 8.39 -20.44 -2.38
N ASP A 331 8.56 -21.75 -2.45
CA ASP A 331 7.56 -22.71 -1.96
C ASP A 331 7.40 -22.52 -0.45
N PHE A 332 6.16 -22.26 -0.01
CA PHE A 332 5.83 -22.09 1.42
C PHE A 332 5.05 -23.30 1.92
N ASP A 333 5.47 -23.77 3.08
CA ASP A 333 5.00 -24.95 3.82
C ASP A 333 3.47 -25.02 3.96
N ASP A 334 2.92 -26.22 3.81
CA ASP A 334 1.50 -26.51 3.54
C ASP A 334 0.63 -26.69 4.80
N GLY A 335 1.05 -26.16 5.95
CA GLY A 335 0.46 -26.53 7.25
C GLY A 335 -0.80 -25.79 7.73
N ASP A 336 -1.03 -24.53 7.36
CA ASP A 336 -1.87 -23.64 8.21
C ASP A 336 -3.15 -23.08 7.54
N PHE A 337 -3.68 -23.71 6.49
CA PHE A 337 -4.80 -23.13 5.72
C PHE A 337 -6.10 -23.94 5.67
N GLU A 338 -6.27 -25.00 6.48
CA GLU A 338 -7.47 -25.86 6.38
C GLU A 338 -8.57 -25.65 7.43
N GLU A 339 -8.42 -24.78 8.43
CA GLU A 339 -9.50 -24.56 9.40
C GLU A 339 -9.91 -23.09 9.44
N ILE A 340 -10.94 -22.75 8.66
CA ILE A 340 -12.07 -21.84 9.00
C ILE A 340 -12.97 -21.87 7.75
N ASP A 341 -13.76 -22.93 7.64
CA ASP A 341 -14.97 -22.99 6.81
C ASP A 341 -15.94 -23.92 7.54
N ASP A 342 -16.47 -23.46 8.69
CA ASP A 342 -17.67 -24.06 9.28
C ASP A 342 -18.55 -22.95 9.87
N PHE A 343 -19.37 -22.36 9.00
CA PHE A 343 -20.58 -21.66 9.40
C PHE A 343 -21.74 -22.47 8.84
N SER A 344 -21.97 -23.64 9.45
CA SER A 344 -23.18 -24.43 9.26
C SER A 344 -24.37 -23.66 9.85
N SER A 345 -25.30 -23.30 8.96
CA SER A 345 -26.62 -22.82 9.34
C SER A 345 -27.48 -24.00 9.82
N GLU A 346 -27.56 -24.19 11.12
CA GLU A 346 -28.63 -24.98 11.75
C GLU A 346 -29.34 -24.14 12.81
N GLY A 347 -30.66 -23.99 12.63
CA GLY A 347 -31.50 -23.16 13.47
C GLY A 347 -32.98 -23.28 13.10
N SER A 348 -33.46 -24.53 13.11
CA SER A 348 -34.78 -24.98 13.56
C SER A 348 -36.03 -24.16 13.17
N ALA A 349 -36.80 -24.72 12.25
CA ALA A 349 -38.23 -24.48 12.17
C ALA A 349 -38.94 -25.11 13.38
N GLU A 350 -39.54 -24.29 14.24
CA GLU A 350 -40.58 -24.73 15.17
C GLU A 350 -41.95 -24.24 14.67
N VAL A 351 -42.72 -25.20 14.17
CA VAL A 351 -44.18 -25.16 14.03
C VAL A 351 -44.77 -25.41 15.39
N PHE A 352 -45.70 -24.59 15.89
CA PHE A 352 -46.84 -24.97 16.76
C PHE A 352 -47.73 -23.74 17.03
N PRO A 353 -49.01 -23.91 17.42
CA PRO A 353 -50.04 -24.81 16.93
C PRO A 353 -51.16 -24.09 16.16
#